data_AF-A0A7R9R0G0-F1
#
_entry.id   AF-A0A7R9R0G0-F1
#
_cell.length_a   1.000
_cell.length_b   1.000
_cell.length_c   1.000
_cell.angle_alpha   90.00
_cell.angle_beta   90.00
_cell.angle_gamma   90.00
#
_symmetry.space_group_name_H-M   'P 1'
#
loop_
_entity.id
_entity.type
_entity.pdbx_description
1 polymer ?
#
loop_
_entity_poly.entity_id
_entity_poly.type
_entity_poly.pdbx_seq_one_letter_code
_entity_poly.pdbx_strand_id
1 'polypeptide(L)'
;MIEECCGYVDLFPDKPTQLEFIDTLRSITAGKIYVEVERARLTLKLAHMKEAEGNTEEAANILQELQVETFGSMDKKEKVELILEQMRFCLLKKDFVRTQIISKKIQTKYFEDAAVQELKFKYYNLMIELDQSESSYLSICRHFLAIFNSPAIQEDPVKRVDIMKKCVIYIVLAPYDNQQHDLINRLMKEKVLQDIPRYLNIVKLFTKWELIDWRGWEASMVELLR
;
A
#
# COMPACT_ATOMS: atom_id res chain seq x y z
N MET A 1 -9.38 -33.68 -5.52
CA MET A 1 -8.13 -34.28 -5.01
C MET A 1 -7.16 -33.25 -4.45
N ILE A 2 -6.52 -32.36 -5.24
CA ILE A 2 -5.57 -31.38 -4.65
C ILE A 2 -6.30 -30.26 -3.89
N GLU A 3 -7.43 -29.76 -4.40
CA GLU A 3 -8.30 -28.82 -3.67
C GLU A 3 -8.78 -29.39 -2.31
N GLU A 4 -9.11 -30.69 -2.28
CA GLU A 4 -9.49 -31.37 -1.04
C GLU A 4 -8.29 -31.51 -0.09
N CYS A 5 -7.09 -31.84 -0.62
CA CYS A 5 -5.85 -31.84 0.15
C CYS A 5 -5.54 -30.45 0.75
N CYS A 6 -5.82 -29.36 0.04
CA CYS A 6 -5.69 -27.99 0.56
C CYS A 6 -6.64 -27.72 1.74
N GLY A 7 -7.84 -28.31 1.73
CA GLY A 7 -8.79 -28.27 2.85
C GLY A 7 -8.34 -29.10 4.06
N TYR A 8 -7.66 -30.23 3.82
CA TYR A 8 -7.10 -31.05 4.89
C TYR A 8 -5.92 -30.41 5.62
N VAL A 9 -5.20 -29.46 5.00
CA VAL A 9 -4.11 -28.71 5.66
C VAL A 9 -4.59 -28.06 6.96
N ASP A 10 -5.81 -27.53 6.98
CA ASP A 10 -6.37 -26.81 8.13
C ASP A 10 -6.89 -27.74 9.24
N LEU A 11 -7.01 -29.04 8.96
CA LEU A 11 -7.51 -30.06 9.91
C LEU A 11 -6.40 -30.70 10.75
N PHE A 12 -5.13 -30.51 10.39
CA PHE A 12 -4.01 -31.08 11.14
C PHE A 12 -3.65 -30.21 12.36
N PRO A 13 -3.56 -30.78 13.57
CA PRO A 13 -3.19 -30.04 14.78
C PRO A 13 -1.67 -29.81 14.91
N ASP A 14 -0.82 -30.60 14.25
CA ASP A 14 0.63 -30.54 14.37
C ASP A 14 1.28 -29.65 13.30
N LYS A 15 1.84 -28.52 13.74
CA LYS A 15 2.63 -27.56 12.94
C LYS A 15 3.76 -28.21 12.11
N PRO A 16 4.57 -29.15 12.63
CA PRO A 16 5.65 -29.73 11.83
C PRO A 16 5.13 -30.64 10.71
N THR A 17 4.06 -31.40 10.96
CA THR A 17 3.45 -32.27 9.95
C THR A 17 2.72 -31.46 8.87
N GLN A 18 2.14 -30.31 9.24
CA GLN A 18 1.61 -29.34 8.27
C GLN A 18 2.69 -28.81 7.33
N LEU A 19 3.89 -28.48 7.84
CA LEU A 19 5.00 -28.00 7.02
C LEU A 19 5.48 -29.07 6.02
N GLU A 20 5.70 -30.31 6.48
CA GLU A 20 6.10 -31.42 5.59
C GLU A 20 5.02 -31.72 4.53
N PHE A 21 3.74 -31.62 4.90
CA PHE A 21 2.65 -31.81 3.97
C PHE A 21 2.57 -30.69 2.93
N ILE A 22 2.80 -29.44 3.33
CA ILE A 22 2.88 -28.32 2.39
C ILE A 22 4.07 -28.48 1.44
N ASP A 23 5.22 -28.90 1.93
CA ASP A 23 6.41 -29.08 1.09
C ASP A 23 6.26 -30.23 0.10
N THR A 24 5.64 -31.35 0.51
CA THR A 24 5.30 -32.45 -0.40
C THR A 24 4.27 -32.01 -1.45
N LEU A 25 3.25 -31.23 -1.07
CA LEU A 25 2.31 -30.64 -2.04
C LEU A 25 2.99 -29.66 -2.99
N ARG A 26 3.92 -28.82 -2.52
CA ARG A 26 4.70 -27.90 -3.39
C ARG A 26 5.58 -28.67 -4.39
N SER A 27 6.15 -29.80 -3.99
CA SER A 27 6.92 -30.67 -4.87
C SER A 27 6.04 -31.34 -5.94
N ILE A 28 4.87 -31.87 -5.56
CA ILE A 28 3.95 -32.55 -6.49
C ILE A 28 3.27 -31.58 -7.47
N THR A 29 3.12 -30.32 -7.06
CA THR A 29 2.56 -29.24 -7.90
C THR A 29 3.62 -28.52 -8.74
N ALA A 30 4.91 -28.84 -8.59
CA ALA A 30 5.97 -28.28 -9.42
C ALA A 30 5.81 -28.72 -10.89
N GLY A 31 5.71 -27.75 -11.81
CA GLY A 31 5.66 -27.99 -13.26
C GLY A 31 4.27 -28.32 -13.83
N LYS A 32 3.19 -28.29 -13.02
CA LYS A 32 1.82 -28.54 -13.50
C LYS A 32 1.03 -27.23 -13.60
N ILE A 33 0.79 -26.79 -14.83
CA ILE A 33 0.07 -25.53 -15.15
C ILE A 33 -1.32 -25.48 -14.51
N TYR A 34 -2.02 -26.61 -14.44
CA TYR A 34 -3.41 -26.69 -13.93
C TYR A 34 -3.54 -26.51 -12.41
N VAL A 35 -2.45 -26.56 -11.65
CA VAL A 35 -2.48 -26.54 -10.16
C VAL A 35 -1.73 -25.34 -9.59
N GLU A 36 -1.48 -24.33 -10.43
CA GLU A 36 -0.73 -23.14 -10.06
C GLU A 36 -1.45 -22.27 -9.03
N VAL A 37 -2.78 -22.17 -9.11
CA VAL A 37 -3.61 -21.41 -8.17
C VAL A 37 -3.52 -22.01 -6.76
N GLU A 38 -3.68 -23.33 -6.65
CA GLU A 38 -3.59 -24.04 -5.37
C GLU A 38 -2.17 -23.96 -4.79
N ARG A 39 -1.14 -24.02 -5.64
CA ARG A 39 0.25 -23.81 -5.21
C ARG A 39 0.46 -22.42 -4.63
N ALA A 40 -0.12 -21.39 -5.23
CA ALA A 40 -0.04 -20.01 -4.72
C ALA A 40 -0.70 -19.88 -3.34
N ARG A 41 -1.90 -20.45 -3.17
CA ARG A 41 -2.62 -20.47 -1.89
C ARG A 41 -1.85 -21.20 -0.79
N LEU A 42 -1.27 -22.37 -1.10
CA LEU A 42 -0.41 -23.11 -0.17
C LEU A 42 0.85 -22.33 0.21
N THR A 43 1.45 -21.64 -0.75
CA THR A 43 2.65 -20.81 -0.53
C THR A 43 2.33 -19.62 0.37
N LEU A 44 1.15 -19.02 0.23
CA LEU A 44 0.68 -17.95 1.12
C LEU A 44 0.50 -18.46 2.55
N LYS A 45 -0.16 -19.63 2.72
CA LYS A 45 -0.31 -20.27 4.04
C LYS A 45 1.05 -20.55 4.70
N LEU A 46 2.00 -21.09 3.93
CA LEU A 46 3.36 -21.34 4.41
C LEU A 46 4.05 -20.05 4.89
N ALA A 47 3.88 -18.94 4.16
CA ALA A 47 4.46 -17.66 4.54
C ALA A 47 3.87 -17.14 5.86
N HIS A 48 2.56 -17.25 6.08
CA HIS A 48 1.93 -16.88 7.36
C HIS A 48 2.38 -17.77 8.53
N MET A 49 2.59 -19.07 8.30
CA MET A 49 3.15 -19.96 9.33
C MET A 49 4.56 -19.52 9.74
N LYS A 50 5.42 -19.21 8.75
CA LYS A 50 6.77 -18.69 9.02
C LYS A 50 6.76 -17.30 9.66
N GLU A 51 5.79 -16.45 9.33
CA GLU A 51 5.55 -15.17 10.01
C GLU A 51 5.24 -15.38 11.49
N ALA A 52 4.38 -16.35 11.82
CA ALA A 52 4.05 -16.70 13.21
C ALA A 52 5.24 -17.28 13.99
N GLU A 53 6.21 -17.87 13.30
CA GLU A 53 7.48 -18.36 13.87
C GLU A 53 8.54 -17.24 13.99
N GLY A 54 8.27 -16.04 13.49
CA GLY A 54 9.20 -14.90 13.51
C GLY A 54 10.21 -14.89 12.37
N ASN A 55 10.15 -15.86 11.45
CA ASN A 55 11.06 -16.00 10.30
C ASN A 55 10.54 -15.22 9.08
N THR A 56 10.43 -13.90 9.22
CA THR A 56 9.87 -13.00 8.20
C THR A 56 10.71 -12.94 6.92
N GLU A 57 12.04 -13.08 7.01
CA GLU A 57 12.93 -13.06 5.84
C GLU A 57 12.73 -14.29 4.94
N GLU A 58 12.59 -15.47 5.53
CA GLU A 58 12.35 -16.70 4.79
C GLU A 58 10.95 -16.70 4.15
N ALA A 59 9.95 -16.21 4.90
CA ALA A 59 8.59 -16.02 4.38
C ALA A 59 8.59 -15.12 3.14
N ALA A 60 9.30 -13.99 3.21
CA ALA A 60 9.43 -13.06 2.09
C ALA A 60 10.12 -13.70 0.87
N ASN A 61 11.21 -14.45 1.06
CA ASN A 61 11.91 -15.10 -0.04
C ASN A 61 11.03 -16.15 -0.74
N ILE A 62 10.32 -16.98 0.03
CA ILE A 62 9.39 -18.00 -0.50
C ILE A 62 8.27 -17.35 -1.30
N LEU A 63 7.69 -16.26 -0.80
CA LEU A 63 6.62 -15.55 -1.51
C LEU A 63 7.14 -14.85 -2.77
N GLN A 64 8.40 -14.39 -2.78
CA GLN A 64 9.03 -13.73 -3.93
C GLN A 64 9.35 -14.69 -5.08
N GLU A 65 9.67 -15.95 -4.80
CA GLU A 65 9.86 -16.98 -5.83
C GLU A 65 8.57 -17.26 -6.62
N LEU A 66 7.41 -16.97 -6.02
CA LEU A 66 6.12 -17.10 -6.67
C LEU A 66 5.91 -15.97 -7.69
N GLN A 67 6.03 -16.30 -8.98
CA GLN A 67 5.74 -15.38 -10.07
C GLN A 67 4.22 -15.25 -10.32
N VAL A 68 3.53 -14.45 -9.50
CA VAL A 68 2.06 -14.27 -9.56
C VAL A 68 1.55 -13.76 -10.93
N GLU A 69 2.44 -13.19 -11.74
CA GLU A 69 2.13 -12.67 -13.07
C GLU A 69 1.78 -13.76 -14.08
N THR A 70 2.42 -14.94 -13.98
CA THR A 70 2.28 -16.03 -14.96
C THR A 70 0.98 -16.81 -14.80
N PHE A 71 0.30 -16.65 -13.67
CA PHE A 71 -0.97 -17.33 -13.40
C PHE A 71 -2.10 -16.68 -14.20
N GLY A 72 -2.39 -17.25 -15.37
CA GLY A 72 -3.46 -16.79 -16.27
C GLY A 72 -4.86 -17.21 -15.82
N SER A 73 -4.97 -18.29 -15.04
CA SER A 73 -6.24 -18.87 -14.59
C SER A 73 -6.73 -18.35 -13.24
N MET A 74 -5.97 -17.45 -12.60
CA MET A 74 -6.30 -16.93 -11.26
C MET A 74 -7.24 -15.73 -11.34
N ASP A 75 -8.14 -15.62 -10.36
CA ASP A 75 -8.98 -14.44 -10.21
C ASP A 75 -8.16 -13.17 -9.99
N LYS A 76 -8.56 -12.08 -10.65
CA LYS A 76 -7.86 -10.80 -10.56
C LYS A 76 -7.78 -10.28 -9.12
N LYS A 77 -8.81 -10.54 -8.29
CA LYS A 77 -8.87 -10.11 -6.89
C LYS A 77 -7.80 -10.84 -6.07
N GLU A 78 -7.78 -12.17 -6.13
CA GLU A 78 -6.77 -12.99 -5.44
C GLU A 78 -5.35 -12.65 -5.88
N LYS A 79 -5.16 -12.40 -7.17
CA LYS A 79 -3.86 -11.96 -7.70
C LYS A 79 -3.39 -10.65 -7.07
N VAL A 80 -4.26 -9.66 -6.95
CA VAL A 80 -3.91 -8.39 -6.29
C VAL A 80 -3.64 -8.61 -4.80
N GLU A 81 -4.45 -9.40 -4.11
CA GLU A 81 -4.25 -9.70 -2.70
C GLU A 81 -2.90 -10.37 -2.43
N LEU A 82 -2.51 -11.35 -3.26
CA LEU A 82 -1.19 -11.97 -3.20
C LEU A 82 -0.05 -10.97 -3.44
N ILE A 83 -0.21 -10.06 -4.40
CA ILE A 83 0.79 -9.02 -4.65
C ILE A 83 0.88 -8.04 -3.46
N LEU A 84 -0.24 -7.72 -2.81
CA LEU A 84 -0.23 -6.86 -1.61
C LEU A 84 0.47 -7.53 -0.43
N GLU A 85 0.26 -8.83 -0.21
CA GLU A 85 1.00 -9.57 0.81
C GLU A 85 2.50 -9.64 0.46
N GLN A 86 2.86 -9.82 -0.82
CA GLN A 86 4.26 -9.69 -1.26
C GLN A 86 4.85 -8.32 -0.89
N MET A 87 4.12 -7.24 -1.12
CA MET A 87 4.56 -5.90 -0.74
C MET A 87 4.75 -5.77 0.78
N ARG A 88 3.80 -6.29 1.57
CA ARG A 88 3.87 -6.26 3.04
C ARG A 88 5.11 -6.99 3.56
N PHE A 89 5.40 -8.20 3.07
CA PHE A 89 6.61 -8.93 3.46
C PHE A 89 7.91 -8.23 3.01
N CYS A 90 7.91 -7.58 1.84
CA CYS A 90 9.08 -6.80 1.40
C CYS A 90 9.32 -5.57 2.27
N LEU A 91 8.26 -4.91 2.74
CA LEU A 91 8.36 -3.78 3.68
C LEU A 91 8.90 -4.24 5.05
N LEU A 92 8.47 -5.39 5.56
CA LEU A 92 9.02 -5.96 6.80
C LEU A 92 10.52 -6.24 6.68
N LYS A 93 10.98 -6.71 5.52
CA LYS A 93 12.40 -6.92 5.20
C LYS A 93 13.16 -5.61 4.95
N LYS A 94 12.47 -4.47 4.85
CA LYS A 94 13.01 -3.14 4.45
C LYS A 94 13.64 -3.14 3.06
N ASP A 95 13.16 -3.99 2.15
CA ASP A 95 13.57 -4.00 0.75
C ASP A 95 12.66 -3.09 -0.08
N PHE A 96 12.94 -1.79 -0.04
CA PHE A 96 12.11 -0.77 -0.69
C PHE A 96 12.19 -0.84 -2.22
N VAL A 97 13.36 -1.14 -2.78
CA VAL A 97 13.58 -1.22 -4.23
C VAL A 97 12.72 -2.33 -4.84
N ARG A 98 12.69 -3.52 -4.22
CA ARG A 98 11.82 -4.60 -4.71
C ARG A 98 10.35 -4.28 -4.53
N THR A 99 9.98 -3.63 -3.42
CA THR A 99 8.59 -3.21 -3.19
C THR A 99 8.11 -2.25 -4.28
N GLN A 100 8.96 -1.31 -4.76
CA GLN A 100 8.64 -0.45 -5.90
C GLN A 100 8.47 -1.20 -7.22
N ILE A 101 9.27 -2.25 -7.44
CA ILE A 101 9.13 -3.09 -8.64
C ILE A 101 7.81 -3.84 -8.60
N ILE A 102 7.44 -4.36 -7.42
CA ILE A 102 6.20 -5.11 -7.22
C ILE A 102 4.98 -4.19 -7.36
N SER A 103 5.02 -2.95 -6.85
CA SER A 103 3.89 -2.03 -6.95
C SER A 103 3.54 -1.67 -8.40
N LYS A 104 4.54 -1.54 -9.28
CA LYS A 104 4.35 -1.30 -10.72
C LYS A 104 3.61 -2.44 -11.45
N LYS A 105 3.55 -3.63 -10.86
CA LYS A 105 2.84 -4.78 -11.44
C LYS A 105 1.32 -4.64 -11.34
N ILE A 106 0.84 -3.85 -10.38
CA ILE A 106 -0.59 -3.60 -10.22
C ILE A 106 -1.00 -2.46 -11.15
N GLN A 107 -2.00 -2.71 -11.99
CA GLN A 107 -2.58 -1.68 -12.83
C GLN A 107 -3.54 -0.82 -12.02
N THR A 108 -3.29 0.49 -11.95
CA THR A 108 -4.11 1.44 -11.17
C THR A 108 -5.58 1.50 -11.63
N LYS A 109 -5.85 1.18 -12.91
CA LYS A 109 -7.20 1.08 -13.48
C LYS A 109 -8.06 0.01 -12.79
N TYR A 110 -7.44 -1.02 -12.23
CA TYR A 110 -8.15 -2.09 -11.52
C TYR A 110 -8.84 -1.60 -10.23
N PHE A 111 -8.37 -0.49 -9.67
CA PHE A 111 -8.91 0.09 -8.43
C PHE A 111 -10.09 1.06 -8.65
N GLU A 112 -10.57 1.21 -9.89
CA GLU A 112 -11.76 2.02 -10.18
C GLU A 112 -13.06 1.27 -9.82
N ASP A 113 -13.01 -0.07 -9.73
CA ASP A 113 -14.15 -0.90 -9.36
C ASP A 113 -14.52 -0.74 -7.87
N ALA A 114 -15.80 -0.47 -7.60
CA ALA A 114 -16.33 -0.27 -6.24
C ALA A 114 -16.12 -1.49 -5.32
N ALA A 115 -16.09 -2.70 -5.88
CA ALA A 115 -15.91 -3.94 -5.15
C ALA A 115 -14.46 -4.18 -4.65
N VAL A 116 -13.51 -3.31 -5.03
CA VAL A 116 -12.06 -3.46 -4.77
C VAL A 116 -11.53 -2.26 -3.94
N GLN A 117 -12.41 -1.41 -3.42
CA GLN A 117 -12.02 -0.22 -2.66
C GLN A 117 -11.20 -0.55 -1.40
N GLU A 118 -11.49 -1.66 -0.71
CA GLU A 118 -10.70 -2.09 0.44
C GLU A 118 -9.25 -2.42 0.07
N LEU A 119 -9.06 -3.14 -1.05
CA LEU A 119 -7.74 -3.48 -1.58
C LEU A 119 -7.00 -2.22 -2.06
N LYS A 120 -7.72 -1.23 -2.60
CA LYS A 120 -7.18 0.08 -2.95
C LYS A 120 -6.62 0.80 -1.72
N PHE A 121 -7.33 0.79 -0.59
CA PHE A 121 -6.84 1.42 0.64
C PHE A 121 -5.60 0.71 1.19
N LYS A 122 -5.61 -0.63 1.23
CA LYS A 122 -4.42 -1.41 1.62
C LYS A 122 -3.22 -1.08 0.73
N TYR A 123 -3.41 -1.05 -0.59
CA TYR A 123 -2.37 -0.70 -1.55
C TYR A 123 -1.76 0.68 -1.29
N TYR A 124 -2.59 1.72 -1.19
CA TYR A 124 -2.07 3.07 -1.00
C TYR A 124 -1.43 3.28 0.37
N ASN A 125 -1.90 2.61 1.43
CA ASN A 125 -1.24 2.66 2.74
C ASN A 125 0.19 2.09 2.65
N LEU A 126 0.37 0.94 2.00
CA LEU A 126 1.70 0.34 1.78
C LEU A 126 2.59 1.24 0.91
N MET A 127 2.01 1.89 -0.11
CA MET A 127 2.73 2.87 -0.93
C MET A 127 3.18 4.09 -0.13
N ILE A 128 2.35 4.58 0.78
CA ILE A 128 2.71 5.70 1.67
C ILE A 128 3.86 5.31 2.59
N GLU A 129 3.83 4.11 3.18
CA GLU A 129 4.95 3.61 4.00
C GLU A 129 6.25 3.50 3.20
N LEU A 130 6.17 3.03 1.96
CA LEU A 130 7.31 2.97 1.05
C LEU A 130 7.86 4.38 0.79
N ASP A 131 7.02 5.30 0.33
CA ASP A 131 7.46 6.64 -0.06
C ASP A 131 7.95 7.46 1.15
N GLN A 132 7.44 7.18 2.36
CA GLN A 132 7.96 7.75 3.60
C GLN A 132 9.42 7.34 3.83
N SER A 133 9.77 6.08 3.58
CA SER A 133 11.14 5.60 3.71
C SER A 133 12.11 6.26 2.72
N GLU A 134 11.60 6.63 1.53
CA GLU A 134 12.38 7.31 0.49
C GLU A 134 12.34 8.85 0.59
N SER A 135 11.60 9.40 1.58
CA SER A 135 11.34 10.84 1.72
C SER A 135 10.74 11.49 0.46
N SER A 136 9.99 10.71 -0.33
CA SER A 136 9.34 11.13 -1.57
C SER A 136 7.98 11.80 -1.29
N TYR A 137 8.00 12.97 -0.63
CA TYR A 137 6.80 13.65 -0.14
C TYR A 137 5.77 14.01 -1.24
N LEU A 138 6.23 14.26 -2.47
CA LEU A 138 5.36 14.55 -3.61
C LEU A 138 4.50 13.34 -4.01
N SER A 139 5.10 12.15 -4.01
CA SER A 139 4.42 10.88 -4.32
C SER A 139 3.41 10.53 -3.23
N ILE A 140 3.79 10.71 -1.96
CA ILE A 140 2.89 10.56 -0.82
C ILE A 140 1.63 11.40 -0.99
N CYS A 141 1.79 12.69 -1.37
CA CYS A 141 0.64 13.55 -1.62
C CYS A 141 -0.27 13.01 -2.74
N ARG A 142 0.31 12.50 -3.84
CA ARG A 142 -0.50 11.91 -4.93
C ARG A 142 -1.27 10.69 -4.47
N HIS A 143 -0.66 9.85 -3.63
CA HIS A 143 -1.34 8.69 -3.05
C HIS A 143 -2.49 9.12 -2.13
N PHE A 144 -2.29 10.12 -1.27
CA PHE A 144 -3.39 10.66 -0.46
C PHE A 144 -4.49 11.32 -1.29
N LEU A 145 -4.16 12.00 -2.38
CA LEU A 145 -5.14 12.53 -3.34
C LEU A 145 -5.94 11.41 -4.03
N ALA A 146 -5.29 10.31 -4.40
CA ALA A 146 -5.95 9.16 -5.00
C ALA A 146 -6.88 8.43 -4.01
N ILE A 147 -6.49 8.41 -2.72
CA ILE A 147 -7.32 7.96 -1.61
C ILE A 147 -8.52 8.89 -1.44
N PHE A 148 -8.30 10.21 -1.44
CA PHE A 148 -9.34 11.24 -1.27
C PHE A 148 -10.42 11.18 -2.36
N ASN A 149 -10.03 10.95 -3.62
CA ASN A 149 -10.95 10.79 -4.75
C ASN A 149 -11.79 9.49 -4.68
N SER A 150 -11.59 8.63 -3.68
CA SER A 150 -12.34 7.40 -3.53
C SER A 150 -13.73 7.65 -2.90
N PRO A 151 -14.83 7.09 -3.44
CA PRO A 151 -16.19 7.34 -2.97
C PRO A 151 -16.38 7.08 -1.47
N ALA A 152 -15.84 5.95 -0.98
CA ALA A 152 -15.96 5.54 0.43
C ALA A 152 -15.33 6.51 1.44
N ILE A 153 -14.41 7.39 1.02
CA ILE A 153 -13.81 8.40 1.88
C ILE A 153 -14.51 9.74 1.73
N GLN A 154 -15.13 9.98 0.58
CA GLN A 154 -15.91 11.18 0.35
C GLN A 154 -17.20 11.20 1.18
N GLU A 155 -17.72 10.02 1.54
CA GLU A 155 -18.87 9.84 2.43
C GLU A 155 -18.57 10.22 3.90
N ASP A 156 -17.33 10.02 4.37
CA ASP A 156 -16.91 10.30 5.75
C ASP A 156 -16.24 11.69 5.89
N PRO A 157 -16.92 12.72 6.42
CA PRO A 157 -16.37 14.08 6.49
C PRO A 157 -15.14 14.20 7.38
N VAL A 158 -15.02 13.38 8.43
CA VAL A 158 -13.89 13.39 9.37
C VAL A 158 -12.61 12.89 8.69
N LYS A 159 -12.67 11.71 8.04
CA LYS A 159 -11.54 11.11 7.33
C LYS A 159 -11.10 12.00 6.16
N ARG A 160 -12.06 12.61 5.46
CA ARG A 160 -11.82 13.57 4.39
C ARG A 160 -10.97 14.76 4.85
N VAL A 161 -11.33 15.35 5.99
CA VAL A 161 -10.59 16.46 6.60
C VAL A 161 -9.18 16.03 7.01
N ASP A 162 -9.03 14.86 7.63
CA ASP A 162 -7.71 14.38 8.09
C ASP A 162 -6.77 14.02 6.94
N ILE A 163 -7.26 13.41 5.87
CA ILE A 163 -6.48 13.15 4.66
C ILE A 163 -6.04 14.47 4.03
N MET A 164 -6.93 15.47 3.99
CA MET A 164 -6.59 16.78 3.45
C MET A 164 -5.50 17.49 4.26
N LYS A 165 -5.57 17.44 5.60
CA LYS A 165 -4.48 17.97 6.46
C LYS A 165 -3.14 17.30 6.14
N LYS A 166 -3.13 15.97 6.01
CA LYS A 166 -1.94 15.20 5.66
C LYS A 166 -1.40 15.60 4.28
N CYS A 167 -2.26 15.73 3.27
CA CYS A 167 -1.87 16.21 1.94
C CYS A 167 -1.14 17.56 2.01
N VAL A 168 -1.73 18.53 2.72
CA VAL A 168 -1.15 19.88 2.85
C VAL A 168 0.23 19.84 3.51
N ILE A 169 0.38 19.07 4.60
CA ILE A 169 1.66 18.92 5.29
C ILE A 169 2.72 18.33 4.35
N TYR A 170 2.41 17.25 3.64
CA TYR A 170 3.37 16.59 2.75
C TYR A 170 3.74 17.44 1.53
N ILE A 171 2.82 18.27 1.03
CA ILE A 171 3.15 19.20 -0.06
C ILE A 171 4.10 20.30 0.41
N VAL A 172 3.89 20.84 1.60
CA VAL A 172 4.75 21.89 2.16
C VAL A 172 6.15 21.35 2.42
N LEU A 173 6.27 20.08 2.83
CA LEU A 173 7.55 19.41 3.02
C LEU A 173 8.24 18.99 1.71
N ALA A 174 7.50 18.92 0.60
CA ALA A 174 8.07 18.57 -0.69
C ALA A 174 8.98 19.69 -1.23
N PRO A 175 10.10 19.35 -1.90
CA PRO A 175 10.97 20.34 -2.52
C PRO A 175 10.22 21.12 -3.61
N TYR A 176 10.66 22.36 -3.84
CA TYR A 176 10.07 23.21 -4.86
C TYR A 176 10.24 22.62 -6.27
N ASP A 177 9.14 22.27 -6.89
CA ASP A 177 9.08 21.75 -8.26
C ASP A 177 7.81 22.23 -8.99
N ASN A 178 7.85 22.24 -10.31
CA ASN A 178 6.69 22.57 -11.16
C ASN A 178 5.49 21.66 -10.85
N GLN A 179 5.75 20.39 -10.52
CA GLN A 179 4.69 19.44 -10.16
C GLN A 179 4.05 19.78 -8.80
N GLN A 180 4.84 20.26 -7.86
CA GLN A 180 4.34 20.73 -6.57
C GLN A 180 3.44 21.96 -6.76
N HIS A 181 3.87 22.93 -7.58
CA HIS A 181 3.08 24.13 -7.87
C HIS A 181 1.73 23.82 -8.53
N ASP A 182 1.68 22.89 -9.49
CA ASP A 182 0.42 22.44 -10.09
C ASP A 182 -0.49 21.74 -9.07
N LEU A 183 0.06 20.86 -8.21
CA LEU A 183 -0.70 20.20 -7.16
C LEU A 183 -1.26 21.19 -6.12
N ILE A 184 -0.48 22.20 -5.73
CA ILE A 184 -0.94 23.30 -4.86
C ILE A 184 -2.13 24.02 -5.48
N ASN A 185 -2.04 24.38 -6.76
CA ASN A 185 -3.11 25.08 -7.47
C ASN A 185 -4.38 24.23 -7.60
N ARG A 186 -4.26 22.90 -7.75
CA ARG A 186 -5.40 21.98 -7.75
C ARG A 186 -6.05 21.90 -6.38
N LEU A 187 -5.26 21.78 -5.31
CA LEU A 187 -5.78 21.77 -3.94
C LEU A 187 -6.43 23.10 -3.55
N MET A 188 -5.91 24.22 -4.01
CA MET A 188 -6.54 25.52 -3.77
C MET A 188 -7.94 25.66 -4.40
N LYS A 189 -8.30 24.81 -5.38
CA LYS A 189 -9.64 24.76 -5.98
C LYS A 189 -10.61 23.85 -5.20
N GLU A 190 -10.10 22.99 -4.31
CA GLU A 190 -10.91 22.10 -3.48
C GLU A 190 -11.66 22.89 -2.41
N LYS A 191 -12.99 22.73 -2.35
CA LYS A 191 -13.82 23.41 -1.33
C LYS A 191 -13.49 22.96 0.09
N VAL A 192 -12.97 21.75 0.26
CA VAL A 192 -12.60 21.16 1.57
C VAL A 192 -11.48 21.95 2.27
N LEU A 193 -10.65 22.68 1.52
CA LEU A 193 -9.64 23.55 2.13
C LEU A 193 -10.26 24.78 2.82
N GLN A 194 -11.47 25.20 2.43
CA GLN A 194 -12.16 26.32 3.07
C GLN A 194 -12.64 25.95 4.49
N ASP A 195 -12.93 24.67 4.71
CA ASP A 195 -13.30 24.13 6.03
C ASP A 195 -12.12 24.16 7.02
N ILE A 196 -10.87 24.31 6.52
CA ILE A 196 -9.65 24.34 7.34
C ILE A 196 -8.82 25.60 7.08
N PRO A 197 -9.26 26.78 7.57
CA PRO A 197 -8.66 28.07 7.22
C PRO A 197 -7.18 28.19 7.61
N ARG A 198 -6.71 27.49 8.65
CA ARG A 198 -5.30 27.52 9.09
C ARG A 198 -4.35 26.87 8.07
N TYR A 199 -4.74 25.73 7.50
CA TYR A 199 -3.94 25.03 6.48
C TYR A 199 -4.00 25.77 5.14
N LEU A 200 -5.14 26.37 4.81
CA LEU A 200 -5.29 27.23 3.65
C LEU A 200 -4.38 28.47 3.72
N ASN A 201 -4.18 29.05 4.90
CA ASN A 201 -3.20 30.13 5.09
C ASN A 201 -1.76 29.66 4.84
N ILE A 202 -1.40 28.46 5.29
CA ILE A 202 -0.08 27.88 5.02
C ILE A 202 0.11 27.72 3.51
N VAL A 203 -0.84 27.11 2.80
CA VAL A 203 -0.74 26.92 1.35
C VAL A 203 -0.63 28.27 0.62
N LYS A 204 -1.39 29.29 1.05
CA LYS A 204 -1.29 30.65 0.50
C LYS A 204 0.07 31.29 0.73
N LEU A 205 0.67 31.12 1.91
CA LEU A 205 2.01 31.63 2.21
C LEU A 205 3.06 31.01 1.28
N PHE A 206 2.99 29.70 1.03
CA PHE A 206 3.89 29.01 0.10
C PHE A 206 3.59 29.29 -1.39
N THR A 207 2.41 29.83 -1.71
CA THR A 207 2.07 30.24 -3.09
C THR A 207 2.56 31.67 -3.38
N LYS A 208 2.71 32.50 -2.36
CA LYS A 208 3.18 33.88 -2.49
C LYS A 208 4.70 33.91 -2.56
N TRP A 209 5.23 34.81 -3.39
CA TRP A 209 6.65 35.11 -3.46
C TRP A 209 7.07 36.07 -2.33
N GLU A 210 6.74 35.71 -1.09
CA GLU A 210 7.03 36.49 0.12
C GLU A 210 8.07 35.73 0.97
N LEU A 211 8.98 36.45 1.61
CA LEU A 211 9.96 35.84 2.53
C LEU A 211 9.22 35.35 3.78
N ILE A 212 9.45 34.08 4.13
CA ILE A 212 8.86 33.47 5.32
C ILE A 212 9.86 33.60 6.48
N ASP A 213 9.47 34.28 7.56
CA ASP A 213 10.24 34.26 8.80
C ASP A 213 10.07 32.90 9.50
N TRP A 214 11.18 32.17 9.64
CA TRP A 214 11.20 30.84 10.23
C TRP A 214 10.64 30.81 11.66
N ARG A 215 10.93 31.84 12.48
CA ARG A 215 10.50 31.88 13.89
C ARG A 215 9.00 32.07 14.04
N GLY A 216 8.41 32.94 13.21
CA GLY A 216 6.96 33.11 13.15
C GLY A 216 6.24 31.89 12.58
N TRP A 217 6.87 31.21 11.63
CA TRP A 217 6.33 30.00 11.02
C TRP A 217 6.34 28.80 11.97
N GLU A 218 7.45 28.55 12.66
CA GLU A 218 7.60 27.48 13.64
C GLU A 218 6.57 27.57 14.77
N ALA A 219 6.36 28.77 15.32
CA ALA A 219 5.33 28.99 16.35
C ALA A 219 3.91 28.62 15.87
N SER A 220 3.58 28.94 14.62
CA SER A 220 2.27 28.61 14.02
C SER A 220 2.12 27.11 13.72
N MET A 221 3.21 26.44 13.34
CA MET A 221 3.21 25.01 13.02
C MET A 221 3.21 24.14 14.27
N VAL A 222 3.91 24.55 15.33
CA VAL A 222 3.92 23.84 16.61
C VAL A 222 2.53 23.85 17.27
N GLU A 223 1.75 24.92 17.12
CA GLU A 223 0.34 24.94 17.55
C GLU A 223 -0.60 24.06 16.70
N LEU A 224 -0.18 23.67 15.49
CA LEU A 224 -0.98 22.86 14.56
C LEU A 224 -0.65 21.36 14.62
N LEU A 225 0.56 21.01 15.07
CA LEU A 225 1.05 19.63 15.17
C LEU A 225 0.89 19.03 16.58
N ARG A 226 0.43 19.82 17.56
CA ARG A 226 0.08 19.38 18.91
C ARG A 226 -1.39 18.99 19.00
#